data_AF-A0A3B9W214-F1
#
_entry.id   AF-A0A3B9W214-F1
#
_cell.length_a   1.000
_cell.length_b   1.000
_cell.length_c   1.000
_cell.angle_alpha   90.00
_cell.angle_beta   90.00
_cell.angle_gamma   90.00
#
_symmetry.space_group_name_H-M   'P 1'
#
loop_
_entity.id
_entity.type
_entity.pdbx_description
1 polymer ?
#
loop_
_entity_poly.entity_id
_entity_poly.type
_entity_poly.pdbx_seq_one_letter_code
_entity_poly.pdbx_strand_id
1 'polypeptide(L)' 'FTSPVKVGSRIRMQATIAEVTEVKGGAQIKVASTIEIEGQERPAVVAEFLARFYK' A
#
# COMPACT_ATOMS: atom_id res chain seq x y z
N PHE A 1 -9.84 -5.41 -0.86
CA PHE A 1 -9.39 -6.82 -0.95
C PHE A 1 -10.11 -7.48 -2.11
N THR A 2 -9.36 -7.91 -3.12
CA THR A 2 -9.89 -8.35 -4.42
C THR A 2 -9.72 -9.85 -4.66
N SER A 3 -8.69 -10.46 -4.07
CA SER A 3 -8.42 -11.90 -4.13
C SER A 3 -7.91 -12.41 -2.77
N PRO A 4 -8.31 -13.60 -2.31
CA PRO A 4 -7.78 -14.19 -1.07
C PRO A 4 -6.31 -14.59 -1.23
N VAL A 5 -5.49 -14.32 -0.21
CA VAL A 5 -4.09 -14.75 -0.15
C VAL A 5 -4.04 -16.10 0.57
N LYS A 6 -3.66 -17.17 -0.14
CA LYS A 6 -3.51 -18.50 0.47
C LYS A 6 -2.23 -18.54 1.31
N VAL A 7 -2.25 -19.24 2.44
CA VAL A 7 -1.04 -19.50 3.25
C VAL A 7 0.06 -20.09 2.37
N GLY A 8 1.29 -19.61 2.56
CA GLY A 8 2.45 -20.00 1.76
C GLY A 8 2.57 -19.28 0.41
N SER A 9 1.62 -18.42 0.03
CA SER A 9 1.74 -17.62 -1.20
C SER A 9 2.83 -16.56 -1.05
N ARG A 10 3.59 -16.34 -2.13
CA ARG A 10 4.51 -15.22 -2.22
C ARG A 10 3.78 -13.98 -2.75
N ILE A 11 3.90 -12.88 -2.03
CA ILE A 11 3.28 -11.60 -2.38
C ILE A 11 4.34 -10.52 -2.59
N ARG A 12 4.00 -9.52 -3.41
CA ARG A 12 4.83 -8.33 -3.61
C ARG A 12 3.95 -7.09 -3.59
N MET A 13 4.38 -6.07 -2.87
CA MET A 13 3.75 -4.76 -2.89
C MET A 13 4.53 -3.83 -3.81
N GLN A 14 3.81 -3.12 -4.68
CA GLN A 14 4.28 -1.92 -5.34
C GLN A 14 3.60 -0.72 -4.68
N ALA A 15 4.38 0.31 -4.35
CA ALA A 15 3.90 1.47 -3.63
C ALA A 15 4.47 2.76 -4.24
N THR A 16 3.60 3.76 -4.37
CA THR A 16 3.95 5.11 -4.85
C THR A 16 3.47 6.12 -3.83
N ILE A 17 4.36 7.03 -3.41
CA ILE A 17 3.95 8.19 -2.61
C ILE A 17 3.09 9.08 -3.52
N ALA A 18 1.79 9.09 -3.27
CA ALA A 18 0.82 9.82 -4.06
C ALA A 18 0.73 11.29 -3.63
N GLU A 19 0.89 11.56 -2.33
CA GLU A 19 0.81 12.90 -1.76
C GLU A 19 1.66 12.99 -0.50
N VAL A 20 2.31 14.13 -0.30
CA VAL A 20 2.91 14.53 0.97
C VAL A 20 2.32 15.88 1.36
N THR A 21 1.71 15.93 2.55
CA THR A 21 1.12 17.13 3.11
C THR A 21 1.86 17.48 4.40
N GLU A 22 2.42 18.69 4.48
CA GLU A 22 2.95 19.18 5.75
C GLU A 22 1.82 19.34 6.77
N VAL A 23 2.07 18.90 8.00
CA VAL A 23 1.15 19.08 9.14
C VAL A 23 1.93 19.66 10.30
N LYS A 24 1.24 20.28 11.26
CA LYS A 24 1.91 20.83 12.44
C LYS A 24 2.72 19.72 13.15
N GLY A 25 4.03 19.92 13.25
CA GLY A 25 4.94 18.98 13.90
C GLY A 25 5.32 17.75 13.08
N GLY A 26 5.05 17.71 11.77
CA GLY A 26 5.34 16.52 10.96
C GLY A 26 4.88 16.57 9.51
N ALA A 27 4.66 15.40 8.92
CA ALA A 27 4.11 15.23 7.58
C ALA A 27 3.08 14.10 7.56
N GLN A 28 2.01 14.27 6.78
CA GLN A 28 1.12 13.19 6.38
C GLN A 28 1.48 12.75 4.98
N ILE A 29 1.54 11.43 4.76
CA ILE A 29 1.74 10.86 3.43
C ILE A 29 0.53 10.01 3.04
N LYS A 30 0.19 10.08 1.75
CA LYS A 30 -0.73 9.15 1.10
C LYS A 30 0.08 8.27 0.16
N VAL A 31 -0.10 6.96 0.27
CA VAL A 31 0.65 5.98 -0.51
C VAL A 31 -0.34 5.12 -1.28
N ALA A 32 -0.33 5.26 -2.60
CA ALA A 32 -1.06 4.35 -3.48
C ALA A 32 -0.31 3.02 -3.51
N SER A 33 -1.00 1.90 -3.31
CA SER A 33 -0.37 0.59 -3.20
C SER A 33 -1.18 -0.51 -3.85
N THR A 34 -0.46 -1.40 -4.53
CA THR A 34 -0.99 -2.63 -5.12
C THR A 34 -0.20 -3.81 -4.58
N ILE A 35 -0.91 -4.81 -4.03
CA ILE A 35 -0.32 -6.06 -3.56
C ILE A 35 -0.70 -7.16 -4.53
N GLU A 36 0.30 -7.73 -5.18
CA GLU A 36 0.19 -8.82 -6.15
C GLU A 36 0.53 -10.15 -5.49
N ILE A 37 -0.05 -11.24 -6.03
CA ILE A 37 0.31 -12.62 -5.67
C ILE A 37 1.05 -13.23 -6.86
N GLU A 38 2.20 -13.85 -6.62
CA GLU A 38 2.98 -14.50 -7.68
C GLU A 38 2.13 -15.52 -8.46
N GLY A 39 2.13 -15.41 -9.79
CA GLY A 39 1.36 -16.29 -10.68
C GLY A 39 -0.14 -15.99 -10.78
N GLN A 40 -0.64 -14.88 -10.22
CA GLN A 40 -2.03 -14.45 -10.39
C GLN A 40 -2.13 -13.10 -11.10
N GLU A 41 -3.06 -12.97 -12.04
CA GLU A 41 -3.33 -11.71 -12.74
C GLU A 41 -4.08 -10.70 -11.86
N ARG A 42 -5.00 -11.19 -11.00
CA ARG A 42 -5.80 -10.33 -10.14
C ARG A 42 -5.04 -10.03 -8.84
N PRO A 43 -4.82 -8.76 -8.47
CA PRO A 43 -4.12 -8.41 -7.23
C PRO A 43 -4.91 -8.87 -6.00
N ALA A 44 -4.21 -9.02 -4.87
CA ALA A 44 -4.84 -9.27 -3.57
C ALA A 44 -5.49 -7.99 -3.02
N VAL A 45 -4.81 -6.85 -3.18
CA VAL A 45 -5.21 -5.56 -2.63
C VAL A 45 -4.83 -4.45 -3.61
N VAL A 46 -5.73 -3.49 -3.79
CA VAL A 46 -5.46 -2.15 -4.30
C VAL A 46 -6.01 -1.19 -3.26
N ALA A 47 -5.17 -0.30 -2.73
CA ALA A 47 -5.53 0.56 -1.60
C ALA A 47 -4.69 1.84 -1.57
N GLU A 48 -5.18 2.83 -0.82
CA GLU A 48 -4.42 3.99 -0.39
C GLU A 48 -4.13 3.88 1.12
N PHE A 49 -2.86 3.94 1.48
CA PHE A 49 -2.43 4.00 2.88
C PHE A 49 -2.20 5.46 3.28
N LEU A 50 -2.75 5.85 4.42
CA LEU A 50 -2.47 7.14 5.06
C LEU A 50 -1.59 6.90 6.28
N ALA A 51 -0.45 7.56 6.33
CA ALA A 51 0.45 7.54 7.47
C ALA A 51 0.84 8.96 7.87
N ARG A 52 1.11 9.17 9.15
CA ARG A 52 1.54 10.46 9.67
C ARG A 52 2.82 10.27 10.46
N PHE A 53 3.83 11.04 10.09
CA PHE A 53 5.15 11.05 10.71
C PHE A 53 5.29 12.35 11.51
N TYR A 54 5.57 12.24 12.79
CA TYR A 54 5.83 13.37 13.67
C TYR A 54 7.34 13.50 13.94
N LYS A 55 7.80 14.73 14.19
CA LYS A 55 9.17 15.02 14.61
C LYS A 55 9.38 14.78 16.10
#